data_AF-A0A3A5UW39-F1
#
_entry.id   AF-A0A3A5UW39-F1
#
_cell.length_a   1.000
_cell.length_b   1.000
_cell.length_c   1.000
_cell.angle_alpha   90.00
_cell.angle_beta   90.00
_cell.angle_gamma   90.00
#
_symmetry.space_group_name_H-M   'P 1'
#
loop_
_entity.id
_entity.type
_entity.pdbx_description
1 polymer ?
#
loop_
_entity_poly.entity_id
_entity_poly.type
_entity_poly.pdbx_seq_one_letter_code
_entity_poly.pdbx_strand_id
1 'polypeptide(L)'
;MNEYIISKSFSSPIELHSAVSSANAPKDIEKIINSKLKDIEKRKKRFYSEDDDTSKLKIIMKIATNENGVLTMNNLIKALEDNSVGNVNPENLIQAS
;
A
#
# COMPACT_ATOMS: atom_id res chain seq x y z
N MET A 1 -27.88 -19.46 41.83
CA MET A 1 -26.56 -18.83 41.60
C MET A 1 -26.16 -19.19 40.19
N ASN A 2 -25.98 -18.21 39.30
CA ASN A 2 -25.50 -18.46 37.95
C ASN A 2 -23.98 -18.36 37.98
N GLU A 3 -23.31 -19.50 38.02
CA GLU A 3 -21.86 -19.59 37.87
C GLU A 3 -21.50 -19.23 36.43
N TYR A 4 -20.84 -18.10 36.24
CA TYR A 4 -20.23 -17.76 34.95
C TYR A 4 -18.98 -18.63 34.77
N ILE A 5 -19.11 -19.67 33.94
CA ILE A 5 -17.96 -20.47 33.51
C ILE A 5 -17.07 -19.56 32.64
N ILE A 6 -15.94 -19.13 33.17
CA ILE A 6 -14.89 -18.47 32.38
C ILE A 6 -14.25 -19.56 31.52
N SER A 7 -14.80 -19.79 30.33
CA SER A 7 -14.37 -20.85 29.40
C SER A 7 -13.12 -20.49 28.58
N LYS A 8 -12.55 -19.29 28.78
CA LYS A 8 -11.43 -18.80 27.98
C LYS A 8 -10.41 -18.09 28.87
N SER A 9 -9.30 -18.77 29.13
CA SER A 9 -8.10 -18.20 29.75
C SER A 9 -7.18 -17.67 28.64
N PHE A 10 -6.75 -16.42 28.76
CA PHE A 10 -5.78 -15.81 27.85
C PHE A 10 -4.38 -15.94 28.44
N SER A 11 -3.42 -16.40 27.64
CA SER A 11 -2.08 -16.75 28.11
C SER A 11 -1.14 -15.54 28.16
N SER A 12 -1.55 -14.40 27.60
CA SER A 12 -0.80 -13.14 27.67
C SER A 12 -1.70 -11.91 27.65
N PRO A 13 -1.23 -10.76 28.18
CA PRO A 13 -1.94 -9.48 28.10
C PRO A 13 -2.27 -9.06 26.65
N ILE A 14 -1.41 -9.42 25.70
CA ILE A 14 -1.58 -9.12 24.27
C ILE A 14 -2.76 -9.90 23.69
N GLU A 15 -2.88 -11.18 24.07
CA GLU A 15 -3.95 -12.05 23.62
C GLU A 15 -5.32 -11.59 24.16
N LEU A 16 -5.36 -11.19 25.44
CA LEU A 16 -6.55 -10.60 26.06
C LEU A 16 -6.93 -9.27 25.38
N HIS A 17 -5.96 -8.38 25.17
CA HIS A 17 -6.20 -7.09 24.52
C HIS A 17 -6.77 -7.26 23.11
N SER A 18 -6.24 -8.21 22.35
CA SER A 18 -6.69 -8.51 20.99
C SER A 18 -8.12 -9.08 20.97
N ALA A 19 -8.43 -10.00 21.89
CA ALA A 19 -9.77 -10.57 22.02
C ALA A 19 -10.82 -9.53 22.46
N VAL A 20 -10.48 -8.67 23.43
CA VAL A 20 -11.34 -7.58 23.90
C VAL A 20 -11.57 -6.53 22.80
N SER A 21 -10.51 -6.14 22.09
CA SER A 21 -10.60 -5.17 21.00
C SER A 21 -11.44 -5.71 19.84
N SER A 22 -11.32 -7.00 19.52
CA SER A 22 -12.11 -7.64 18.46
C SER A 22 -13.58 -7.82 18.85
N ALA A 23 -13.87 -8.12 20.11
CA ALA A 23 -15.23 -8.20 20.63
C ALA A 23 -15.91 -6.83 20.73
N ASN A 24 -15.13 -5.77 20.98
CA ASN A 24 -15.60 -4.40 21.13
C ASN A 24 -15.49 -3.54 19.86
N ALA A 25 -14.94 -4.08 18.77
CA ALA A 25 -14.94 -3.38 17.49
C ALA A 25 -16.38 -3.36 16.94
N PRO A 26 -17.01 -2.18 16.78
CA PRO A 26 -18.33 -2.10 16.17
C PRO A 26 -18.26 -2.72 14.77
N LYS A 27 -19.20 -3.61 14.44
CA LYS A 27 -19.29 -4.26 13.11
C LYS A 27 -19.19 -3.27 11.94
N ASP A 28 -19.63 -2.04 12.17
CA ASP A 28 -19.53 -0.95 11.21
C ASP A 28 -18.10 -0.51 10.93
N ILE A 29 -17.22 -0.48 11.94
CA ILE A 29 -15.80 -0.15 11.78
C ILE A 29 -15.09 -1.25 10.98
N GLU A 30 -15.36 -2.52 11.29
CA GLU A 30 -14.81 -3.65 10.54
C GLU A 30 -15.22 -3.58 9.05
N LYS A 31 -16.50 -3.28 8.80
CA LYS A 31 -17.03 -3.08 7.44
C LYS A 31 -16.36 -1.91 6.71
N ILE A 32 -16.12 -0.80 7.41
CA ILE A 32 -15.42 0.38 6.86
C ILE A 32 -13.96 0.03 6.52
N ILE A 33 -13.25 -0.65 7.43
CA ILE A 33 -11.85 -1.05 7.22
C ILE A 33 -11.75 -1.99 6.01
N ASN A 34 -12.58 -3.03 5.97
CA ASN A 34 -12.59 -4.00 4.86
C ASN A 34 -12.96 -3.36 3.51
N SER A 35 -13.87 -2.38 3.52
CA SER A 35 -14.19 -1.61 2.30
C SER A 35 -13.00 -0.79 1.83
N LYS A 36 -12.31 -0.08 2.74
CA LYS A 36 -11.12 0.72 2.40
C LYS A 36 -9.98 -0.15 1.87
N LEU A 37 -9.72 -1.31 2.47
CA LEU A 37 -8.70 -2.24 2.01
C LEU A 37 -9.01 -2.77 0.60
N LYS A 38 -10.26 -3.15 0.31
CA LYS A 38 -10.69 -3.57 -1.03
C LYS A 38 -10.56 -2.47 -2.08
N ASP A 39 -10.85 -1.22 -1.73
CA ASP A 39 -10.69 -0.09 -2.64
C ASP A 39 -9.22 0.18 -2.95
N ILE A 40 -8.33 0.03 -1.96
CA ILE A 40 -6.88 0.12 -2.15
C ILE A 40 -6.38 -1.00 -3.08
N GLU A 41 -6.80 -2.25 -2.86
CA GLU A 41 -6.46 -3.37 -3.74
C GLU A 41 -6.96 -3.18 -5.17
N LYS A 42 -8.21 -2.71 -5.35
CA LYS A 42 -8.76 -2.39 -6.67
C LYS A 42 -7.97 -1.31 -7.38
N ARG A 43 -7.56 -0.25 -6.66
CA ARG A 43 -6.68 0.78 -7.22
C ARG A 43 -5.36 0.16 -7.64
N LYS A 44 -4.70 -0.60 -6.77
CA LYS A 44 -3.47 -1.33 -7.14
C LYS A 44 -3.65 -2.18 -8.40
N LYS A 45 -4.68 -3.03 -8.49
CA LYS A 45 -4.93 -3.86 -9.68
C LYS A 45 -5.17 -3.08 -10.98
N ARG A 46 -5.76 -1.89 -10.93
CA ARG A 46 -5.91 -1.03 -12.12
C ARG A 46 -4.58 -0.42 -12.59
N PHE A 47 -3.62 -0.28 -11.68
CA PHE A 47 -2.28 0.25 -11.99
C PHE A 47 -1.25 -0.86 -12.28
N TYR A 48 -1.51 -2.11 -11.90
CA TYR A 48 -0.65 -3.27 -12.17
C TYR A 48 -1.29 -4.24 -13.19
N SER A 49 -1.57 -3.79 -14.41
CA SER A 49 -1.63 -4.72 -15.55
C SER A 49 -0.19 -5.16 -15.85
N GLU A 50 0.05 -6.47 -15.86
CA GLU A 50 1.37 -7.13 -15.92
C GLU A 50 2.17 -6.90 -17.22
N ASP A 51 1.69 -6.08 -18.16
CA ASP A 51 2.24 -5.99 -19.52
C ASP A 51 3.03 -4.70 -19.86
N ASP A 52 3.28 -3.76 -18.93
CA ASP A 52 3.97 -2.52 -19.35
C ASP A 52 4.70 -1.70 -18.26
N ASP A 53 5.64 -2.33 -17.55
CA ASP A 53 6.52 -1.60 -16.61
C ASP A 53 7.41 -0.57 -17.33
N THR A 54 7.76 -0.80 -18.60
CA THR A 54 8.51 0.14 -19.44
C THR A 54 7.72 1.42 -19.76
N SER A 55 6.44 1.35 -20.09
CA SER A 55 5.67 2.58 -20.35
C SER A 55 5.40 3.39 -19.10
N LYS A 56 5.29 2.75 -17.93
CA LYS A 56 5.20 3.50 -16.66
C LYS A 56 6.47 4.28 -16.39
N LEU A 57 7.64 3.66 -16.55
CA LEU A 57 8.91 4.37 -16.40
C LEU A 57 9.04 5.52 -17.40
N LYS A 58 8.62 5.33 -18.66
CA LYS A 58 8.56 6.42 -19.66
C LYS A 58 7.70 7.60 -19.22
N ILE A 59 6.51 7.32 -18.67
CA ILE A 59 5.61 8.37 -18.17
C ILE A 59 6.25 9.09 -16.97
N ILE A 60 6.83 8.35 -16.03
CA ILE A 60 7.48 8.93 -14.85
C ILE A 60 8.69 9.78 -15.25
N MET A 61 9.53 9.30 -16.17
CA MET A 61 10.66 10.06 -16.71
C MET A 61 10.18 11.35 -17.39
N LYS A 62 9.09 11.30 -18.16
CA LYS A 62 8.49 12.49 -18.77
C LYS A 62 7.99 13.50 -17.74
N ILE A 63 7.41 13.05 -16.63
CA ILE A 63 6.95 13.91 -15.53
C ILE A 63 8.13 14.54 -14.79
N ALA A 64 9.24 13.80 -14.65
CA ALA A 64 10.46 14.27 -13.99
C ALA A 64 11.27 15.26 -14.85
N THR A 65 11.07 15.26 -16.17
CA THR A 65 11.67 16.21 -17.10
C THR A 65 11.05 17.60 -16.91
N ASN A 66 11.89 18.61 -16.69
CA ASN A 66 11.44 19.98 -16.49
C ASN A 66 10.99 20.65 -17.81
N GLU A 67 10.49 21.88 -17.71
CA GLU A 67 10.01 22.69 -18.86
C GLU A 67 11.08 22.94 -19.94
N ASN A 68 12.37 22.86 -19.59
CA ASN A 68 13.49 22.98 -20.51
C ASN A 68 13.89 21.65 -21.15
N GLY A 69 13.16 20.56 -20.89
CA GLY A 69 13.47 19.23 -21.42
C GLY A 69 14.59 18.51 -20.66
N VAL A 70 14.96 18.97 -19.46
CA VAL A 70 16.06 18.39 -18.68
C VAL A 70 15.53 17.47 -17.58
N LEU A 71 15.94 16.20 -17.65
CA LEU A 71 15.73 15.22 -16.60
C LEU A 71 16.87 15.32 -15.57
N THR A 72 16.55 15.72 -14.35
CA THR A 72 17.54 15.79 -13.25
C THR A 72 17.31 14.66 -12.26
N MET A 73 18.38 14.22 -11.60
CA MET A 73 18.30 13.14 -10.62
C MET A 73 17.31 13.45 -9.48
N ASN A 74 17.30 14.69 -8.98
CA ASN A 74 16.38 15.11 -7.91
C ASN A 74 14.91 15.01 -8.34
N ASN A 75 14.59 15.44 -9.57
CA ASN A 75 13.23 15.34 -10.08
C ASN A 75 12.83 13.89 -10.35
N LEU A 76 13.77 13.05 -10.81
CA LEU A 76 13.54 11.63 -11.05
C LEU A 76 13.28 10.88 -9.75
N ILE A 77 14.10 11.10 -8.72
CA ILE A 77 13.91 10.50 -7.38
C ILE A 77 12.53 10.88 -6.85
N LYS A 78 12.19 12.17 -6.86
CA LYS A 78 10.90 12.65 -6.39
C LYS A 78 9.74 12.03 -7.16
N ALA A 79 9.82 11.98 -8.49
CA ALA A 79 8.77 11.39 -9.31
C ALA A 79 8.62 9.87 -9.07
N LEU A 80 9.71 9.15 -8.81
CA LEU A 80 9.67 7.73 -8.44
C LEU A 80 9.03 7.52 -7.06
N GLU A 81 9.40 8.34 -6.07
CA GLU A 81 8.81 8.32 -4.72
C GLU A 81 7.31 8.65 -4.74
N ASP A 82 6.93 9.72 -5.44
CA ASP A 82 5.54 10.16 -5.58
C ASP A 82 4.67 9.09 -6.25
N ASN A 83 5.26 8.23 -7.09
CA ASN A 83 4.58 7.11 -7.75
C ASN A 83 4.76 5.77 -7.02
N SER A 84 5.30 5.77 -5.79
CA SER A 84 5.54 4.57 -4.98
C SER A 84 6.37 3.49 -5.69
N VAL A 85 7.26 3.90 -6.58
CA VAL A 85 8.16 2.99 -7.30
C VAL A 85 9.44 2.83 -6.46
N GLY A 86 9.41 1.84 -5.57
CA GLY A 86 10.59 1.44 -4.79
C GLY A 86 11.43 0.42 -5.54
N ASN A 87 12.76 0.63 -5.56
CA ASN A 87 13.75 -0.34 -6.04
C ASN A 87 13.78 -0.54 -7.57
N VAL A 88 13.88 0.56 -8.34
CA VAL A 88 14.09 0.49 -9.80
C VAL A 88 15.53 0.13 -10.13
N ASN A 89 15.73 -0.93 -10.90
CA ASN A 89 17.04 -1.24 -11.45
C ASN A 89 17.47 -0.14 -12.44
N PRO A 90 18.66 0.47 -12.30
CA PRO A 90 19.23 1.39 -13.28
C PRO A 90 19.12 0.92 -14.74
N GLU A 91 19.30 -0.38 -15.01
CA GLU A 91 19.18 -0.90 -16.38
C GLU A 91 17.77 -0.72 -16.96
N ASN A 92 16.74 -0.82 -16.13
CA ASN A 92 15.34 -0.65 -16.57
C ASN A 92 15.03 0.82 -16.88
N LEU A 93 15.68 1.76 -16.19
CA LEU A 93 15.57 3.20 -16.51
C LEU A 93 16.22 3.52 -17.85
N ILE A 94 17.38 2.92 -18.14
CA ILE A 94 18.09 3.13 -19.40
C ILE A 94 17.30 2.54 -20.57
N GLN A 95 16.71 1.35 -20.41
CA GLN A 95 15.86 0.74 -21.44
C GLN A 95 14.55 1.49 -21.68
N ALA A 96 14.08 2.24 -20.68
CA ALA A 96 12.88 3.07 -20.79
C ALA A 96 13.16 4.44 -21.45
N SER A 97 14.42 4.89 -21.52
CA SER A 97 14.80 6.15 -22.18
C SER A 97 14.70 6.11 -23.69
#